data_AF-A0A973EJQ5-F1
#
_entry.id   AF-A0A973EJQ5-F1
#
_cell.length_a   1.000
_cell.length_b   1.000
_cell.length_c   1.000
_cell.angle_alpha   90.00
_cell.angle_beta   90.00
_cell.angle_gamma   90.00
#
_symmetry.space_group_name_H-M   'P 1'
#
loop_
_entity.id
_entity.type
_entity.pdbx_description
1 polymer ?
#
loop_
_entity_poly.entity_id
_entity_poly.type
_entity_poly.pdbx_seq_one_letter_code
_entity_poly.pdbx_strand_id
1 'polypeptide(L)' 'MNAIKKITAYVLISLIVFSTIIGLLAIWDIIDVQEVMRKVLSSIFIVFVASVVVLFIFSVIIKDSDKK' A
#
# COMPACT_ATOMS: atom_id res chain seq x y z
N MET A 1 14.23 3.56 -22.79
CA MET A 1 12.86 3.22 -22.35
C MET A 1 12.75 2.80 -20.87
N ASN A 2 13.81 2.95 -20.05
CA ASN A 2 13.80 2.46 -18.66
C ASN A 2 13.34 3.53 -17.63
N ALA A 3 13.54 4.82 -17.93
CA ALA A 3 13.17 5.90 -17.01
C ALA A 3 11.64 6.03 -16.84
N ILE A 4 10.88 5.92 -17.94
CA ILE A 4 9.41 6.03 -17.91
C ILE A 4 8.79 4.88 -17.12
N LYS A 5 9.20 3.62 -17.37
CA LYS A 5 8.74 2.47 -16.58
C LYS A 5 9.06 2.63 -15.09
N LYS A 6 10.26 3.13 -14.75
CA LYS A 6 10.69 3.34 -13.36
C LYS A 6 9.92 4.46 -12.67
N ILE A 7 9.63 5.55 -13.39
CA ILE A 7 8.80 6.66 -12.92
C ILE A 7 7.36 6.19 -12.69
N THR A 8 6.76 5.48 -13.65
CA THR A 8 5.41 4.93 -13.50
C THR A 8 5.34 3.97 -12.31
N ALA A 9 6.37 3.14 -12.10
CA ALA A 9 6.48 2.26 -10.93
C ALA A 9 6.45 3.05 -9.62
N TYR A 10 7.30 4.08 -9.52
CA TYR A 10 7.44 4.87 -8.31
C TYR A 10 6.17 5.67 -8.00
N VAL A 11 5.52 6.21 -9.03
CA VAL A 11 4.22 6.88 -8.91
C VAL A 11 3.13 5.90 -8.44
N LEU A 12 3.07 4.69 -9.01
CA LEU A 12 2.09 3.68 -8.59
C LEU A 12 2.29 3.24 -7.14
N ILE A 13 3.55 2.99 -6.73
CA ILE A 13 3.90 2.64 -5.35
C ILE A 13 3.51 3.77 -4.40
N SER A 14 3.87 5.02 -4.74
CA SER A 14 3.56 6.19 -3.93
C SER A 14 2.05 6.38 -3.75
N LEU A 15 1.26 6.22 -4.81
CA LEU A 15 -0.19 6.32 -4.77
C LEU A 15 -0.82 5.29 -3.81
N ILE A 16 -0.33 4.05 -3.84
CA ILE A 16 -0.84 2.97 -2.99
C ILE A 16 -0.42 3.13 -1.54
N VAL A 17 0.82 3.54 -1.29
CA VAL A 17 1.29 3.89 0.06
C VAL A 17 0.43 5.04 0.63
N PHE A 18 0.18 6.07 -0.17
CA PHE A 18 -0.66 7.20 0.23
C PHE A 18 -2.10 6.76 0.54
N SER A 19 -2.70 5.93 -0.32
CA SER A 19 -4.03 5.36 -0.09
C SER A 19 -4.11 4.48 1.16
N THR A 20 -3.03 3.77 1.48
CA THR A 20 -2.95 2.92 2.69
C THR A 20 -2.91 3.78 3.96
N ILE A 21 -2.13 4.86 3.95
CA ILE A 21 -2.04 5.81 5.07
C ILE A 21 -3.40 6.50 5.29
N ILE A 22 -4.07 6.94 4.23
CA ILE A 22 -5.42 7.52 4.34
C ILE A 22 -6.42 6.50 4.88
N GLY A 23 -6.38 5.26 4.39
CA GLY A 23 -7.24 4.19 4.89
C GLY A 23 -7.03 3.90 6.38
N LEU A 24 -5.76 3.88 6.82
CA LEU A 24 -5.42 3.75 8.25
C LEU A 24 -5.95 4.94 9.06
N LEU A 25 -5.73 6.18 8.61
CA LEU A 25 -6.27 7.37 9.29
C LEU A 25 -7.81 7.37 9.35
N ALA A 26 -8.48 6.91 8.29
CA ALA A 26 -9.94 6.80 8.24
C ALA A 26 -10.50 5.74 9.20
N ILE A 27 -9.79 4.63 9.42
CA ILE A 27 -10.18 3.63 10.43
C ILE A 27 -9.95 4.18 11.84
N TRP A 28 -8.85 4.90 12.02
CA TRP A 28 -8.41 5.45 13.30
C TRP A 28 -9.05 6.78 13.66
N ASP A 29 -10.10 7.20 12.94
CA ASP A 29 -10.89 8.43 13.11
C ASP A 29 -10.93 8.87 14.60
N ILE A 30 -9.94 9.71 14.93
CA ILE A 30 -9.74 10.55 16.12
C ILE A 30 -10.30 9.93 17.44
N ILE A 31 -9.62 8.90 17.95
CA ILE A 31 -9.72 8.27 19.30
C ILE A 31 -11.11 8.21 19.97
N ASP A 32 -11.78 7.07 19.82
CA ASP A 32 -12.74 6.54 20.80
C ASP A 32 -12.42 5.05 21.06
N VAL A 33 -12.20 4.69 22.32
CA VAL A 33 -11.62 3.42 22.79
C VAL A 33 -12.63 2.27 22.92
N GLN A 34 -13.88 2.48 22.49
CA GLN A 34 -14.95 1.50 22.71
C GLN A 34 -14.99 0.37 21.66
N GLU A 35 -14.24 0.45 20.55
CA GLU A 35 -14.19 -0.58 19.48
C GLU A 35 -12.77 -0.96 19.02
N VAL A 36 -11.78 -0.93 19.91
CA VAL A 36 -10.36 -1.17 19.58
C VAL A 36 -10.14 -2.51 18.87
N MET A 37 -10.80 -3.59 19.32
CA MET A 37 -10.65 -4.92 18.71
C MET A 37 -11.03 -4.92 17.21
N ARG A 38 -12.14 -4.26 16.85
CA ARG A 38 -12.64 -4.19 15.48
C ARG A 38 -11.76 -3.30 14.60
N LYS A 39 -11.30 -2.17 15.13
CA LYS A 39 -10.37 -1.27 14.45
C LYS A 39 -9.02 -1.93 14.18
N VAL A 40 -8.51 -2.74 15.12
CA VAL A 40 -7.25 -3.49 14.95
C VAL A 40 -7.40 -4.56 13.86
N LEU A 41 -8.47 -5.36 13.90
CA LEU A 41 -8.75 -6.35 12.86
C LEU A 41 -8.89 -5.72 11.47
N SER A 42 -9.59 -4.58 11.38
CA SER A 42 -9.73 -3.83 10.12
C SER A 42 -8.41 -3.21 9.65
N SER A 43 -7.55 -2.75 10.56
CA SER A 43 -6.22 -2.23 10.22
C SER A 43 -5.28 -3.34 9.73
N ILE A 44 -5.31 -4.51 10.36
CA ILE A 44 -4.54 -5.67 9.88
C ILE A 44 -5.01 -6.06 8.47
N PHE A 45 -6.32 -6.05 8.23
CA PHE A 45 -6.88 -6.34 6.91
C PHE A 45 -6.44 -5.31 5.85
N ILE A 46 -6.46 -4.01 6.17
CA ILE A 46 -6.03 -2.96 5.23
C ILE A 46 -4.53 -3.09 4.90
N VAL A 47 -3.69 -3.39 5.91
CA VAL A 47 -2.26 -3.61 5.72
C VAL A 47 -1.99 -4.89 4.92
N PHE A 48 -2.80 -5.93 5.12
CA PHE A 48 -2.72 -7.17 4.35
C PHE A 48 -3.00 -6.93 2.86
N VAL A 49 -4.10 -6.24 2.55
CA VAL A 49 -4.45 -5.86 1.16
C VAL A 49 -3.37 -4.97 0.55
N ALA A 50 -2.89 -3.97 1.29
CA ALA A 50 -1.79 -3.10 0.83
C ALA A 50 -0.52 -3.90 0.51
N SER A 51 -0.17 -4.90 1.33
CA SER A 51 1.00 -5.74 1.11
C SER A 51 0.88 -6.59 -0.16
N VAL A 52 -0.30 -7.14 -0.46
CA VAL A 52 -0.57 -7.85 -1.71
C VAL A 52 -0.40 -6.93 -2.92
N VAL A 53 -0.91 -5.71 -2.83
CA VAL A 53 -0.77 -4.71 -3.92
C VAL A 53 0.69 -4.29 -4.11
N VAL A 54 1.45 -4.09 -3.03
CA VAL A 54 2.89 -3.77 -3.10
C VAL A 54 3.65 -4.94 -3.72
N LEU A 55 3.44 -6.17 -3.26
CA LEU A 55 4.05 -7.38 -3.84
C LEU A 55 3.67 -7.56 -5.32
N PHE A 56 2.45 -7.23 -5.70
CA PHE A 56 2.00 -7.22 -7.10
C PHE A 56 2.78 -6.20 -7.93
N ILE A 57 2.97 -4.98 -7.43
CA ILE A 57 3.80 -3.97 -8.09
C ILE A 57 5.26 -4.44 -8.21
N PHE A 58 5.85 -4.98 -7.13
CA PHE A 58 7.22 -5.53 -7.19
C PHE A 58 7.33 -6.67 -8.22
N SER A 59 6.37 -7.59 -8.23
CA SER A 59 6.34 -8.74 -9.14
C SER A 59 6.15 -8.35 -10.61
N VAL A 60 5.24 -7.42 -10.89
CA VAL A 60 4.92 -7.01 -12.27
C VAL A 60 5.91 -5.98 -12.82
N ILE A 61 6.37 -5.05 -11.98
CA ILE A 61 7.13 -3.88 -12.44
C ILE A 61 8.63 -4.00 -12.15
N ILE A 62 9.03 -4.58 -11.01
CA ILE A 62 10.45 -4.72 -10.64
C ILE A 62 11.12 -5.94 -11.29
N LYS A 63 10.37 -7.01 -11.58
CA LYS A 63 10.90 -8.18 -12.32
C LYS A 63 11.42 -7.84 -13.74
N ASP A 64 11.01 -6.70 -14.29
CA ASP A 64 11.50 -6.20 -15.59
C ASP A 64 12.82 -5.40 -15.47
N SER A 65 13.17 -4.93 -14.25
CA SER A 65 14.36 -4.11 -14.00
C SER A 65 15.60 -4.91 -13.57
N ASP A 66 15.42 -6.15 -13.14
CA ASP A 66 16.49 -7.04 -12.64
C ASP A 66 17.20 -7.84 -13.77
N LYS A 67 16.81 -7.64 -15.03
CA LYS A 67 17.58 -8.13 -16.18
C LYS A 67 18.60 -7.09 -16.63
N LYS A 68 19.65 -6.89 -15.84
CA LYS A 68 20.95 -6.44 -16.32
C LYS A 68 22.06 -7.11 -15.54
#